data_AF-A0A2S7T1W2-F1
#
_entry.id   AF-A0A2S7T1W2-F1
#
_cell.length_a   1.000
_cell.length_b   1.000
_cell.length_c   1.000
_cell.angle_alpha   90.00
_cell.angle_beta   90.00
_cell.angle_gamma   90.00
#
_symmetry.space_group_name_H-M   'P 1'
#
loop_
_entity.id
_entity.type
_entity.pdbx_description
1 polymer ?
#
loop_
_entity_poly.entity_id
_entity_poly.type
_entity_poly.pdbx_seq_one_letter_code
_entity_poly.pdbx_strand_id
1 'polypeptide(L)'
;MANLLKSKALYLGVVRYLLAVAMISYAVPKILGVQCIVKPFYVWQLPLEQLSGSQLMWAFLGHSLWFQALLGLLELVPSILLFFRRTALLGAILLLPVSLNIFLINHALNVWVETKILSGILLSFNLLVFAFEWKKVVAIIHAIFPGAEQLKGRLLEFAINSTVLICLLIFLFKHASPKIGDTNVFTGDWRHGHPNEWILEGSRIRDNVEVFRQVKLYFQPEKRYYETDSNKTIGGINYILNEKEKSLEILTTNRSKIAGKSAYTFVDDSTVKLYRLSDGGIFYLKRRIMNGKHP
;
A
#
# COMPACT_ATOMS: atom_id res chain seq x y z
N MET A 1 -54.06 0.70 5.54
CA MET A 1 -52.72 0.08 5.68
C MET A 1 -52.02 -0.18 4.34
N ALA A 2 -52.72 -0.65 3.28
CA ALA A 2 -52.11 -0.97 1.97
C ALA A 2 -51.40 0.19 1.23
N ASN A 3 -51.83 1.45 1.44
CA ASN A 3 -51.18 2.62 0.83
C ASN A 3 -49.91 3.09 1.56
N LEU A 4 -49.71 2.67 2.82
CA LEU A 4 -48.51 3.07 3.59
C LEU A 4 -47.26 2.36 3.06
N LEU A 5 -47.41 1.08 2.69
CA LEU A 5 -46.37 0.24 2.11
C LEU A 5 -45.97 0.65 0.68
N LYS A 6 -46.79 1.43 -0.04
CA LYS A 6 -46.49 1.92 -1.39
C LYS A 6 -45.78 3.29 -1.42
N SER A 7 -45.54 3.91 -0.26
CA SER A 7 -44.94 5.24 -0.20
C SER A 7 -43.43 5.19 -0.41
N LYS A 8 -42.92 5.89 -1.43
CA LYS A 8 -41.48 6.09 -1.68
C LYS A 8 -40.72 6.56 -0.43
N ALA A 9 -41.36 7.36 0.42
CA ALA A 9 -40.78 7.87 1.66
C ALA A 9 -40.58 6.77 2.71
N LEU A 10 -41.44 5.75 2.73
CA LEU A 10 -41.31 4.61 3.64
C LEU A 10 -40.12 3.73 3.23
N TYR A 11 -39.99 3.40 1.94
CA TYR A 11 -38.85 2.64 1.41
C TYR A 11 -37.51 3.34 1.68
N LEU A 12 -37.43 4.63 1.36
CA LEU A 12 -36.24 5.43 1.64
C LEU A 12 -35.93 5.47 3.15
N GLY A 13 -36.95 5.58 3.98
CA GLY A 13 -36.82 5.46 5.43
C GLY A 13 -36.17 4.13 5.80
N VAL A 14 -36.78 3.01 5.45
CA VAL A 14 -36.27 1.67 5.79
C VAL A 14 -34.81 1.48 5.35
N VAL A 15 -34.47 1.82 4.11
CA VAL A 15 -33.09 1.71 3.60
C VAL A 15 -32.11 2.54 4.43
N ARG A 16 -32.46 3.79 4.77
CA ARG A 16 -31.62 4.66 5.59
C ARG A 16 -31.41 4.12 7.00
N TYR A 17 -32.48 3.65 7.64
CA TYR A 17 -32.41 3.09 9.00
C TYR A 17 -31.58 1.81 9.01
N LEU A 18 -31.77 0.91 8.03
CA LEU A 18 -30.96 -0.31 7.91
C LEU A 18 -29.49 0.01 7.69
N LEU A 19 -29.18 0.95 6.76
CA LEU A 19 -27.81 1.39 6.51
C LEU A 19 -27.18 2.02 7.76
N ALA A 20 -27.90 2.90 8.45
CA ALA A 20 -27.41 3.57 9.66
C ALA A 20 -27.10 2.57 10.77
N VAL A 21 -28.04 1.67 11.08
CA VAL A 21 -27.87 0.66 12.15
C VAL A 21 -26.72 -0.29 11.83
N ALA A 22 -26.63 -0.75 10.57
CA ALA A 22 -25.55 -1.63 10.16
C ALA A 22 -24.18 -0.94 10.23
N MET A 23 -24.05 0.31 9.75
CA MET A 23 -22.76 1.01 9.83
C MET A 23 -22.37 1.35 11.27
N ILE A 24 -23.33 1.66 12.15
CA ILE A 24 -23.05 1.90 13.58
C ILE A 24 -22.52 0.64 14.26
N SER A 25 -23.04 -0.54 13.93
CA SER A 25 -22.55 -1.80 14.52
C SER A 25 -21.11 -2.12 14.14
N TYR A 26 -20.61 -1.59 13.01
CA TYR A 26 -19.18 -1.64 12.65
C TYR A 26 -18.37 -0.47 13.22
N ALA A 27 -18.97 0.70 13.38
CA ALA A 27 -18.28 1.89 13.87
C ALA A 27 -17.90 1.78 15.35
N VAL A 28 -18.84 1.32 16.20
CA VAL A 28 -18.63 1.28 17.66
C VAL A 28 -17.47 0.35 18.05
N PRO A 29 -17.35 -0.89 17.54
CA PRO A 29 -16.22 -1.75 17.83
C PRO A 29 -14.85 -1.18 17.40
N LYS A 30 -14.79 -0.37 16.33
CA LYS A 30 -13.56 0.35 15.94
C LYS A 30 -13.18 1.41 16.95
N ILE A 31 -14.14 2.19 17.42
CA ILE A 31 -13.90 3.24 18.43
C ILE A 31 -13.42 2.63 19.75
N LEU A 32 -13.98 1.48 20.13
CA LEU A 32 -13.59 0.77 21.35
C LEU A 32 -12.27 -0.01 21.23
N GLY A 33 -11.66 -0.05 20.04
CA GLY A 33 -10.42 -0.81 19.81
C GLY A 33 -10.59 -2.33 19.89
N VAL A 34 -11.82 -2.83 19.87
CA VAL A 34 -12.10 -4.28 19.96
C VAL A 34 -12.20 -4.95 18.59
N GLN A 35 -12.35 -4.15 17.53
CA GLN A 35 -12.25 -4.61 16.15
C GLN A 35 -10.78 -4.66 15.69
N CYS A 36 -10.47 -5.28 14.55
CA CYS A 36 -9.12 -5.25 13.95
C CYS A 36 -7.98 -5.83 14.82
N ILE A 37 -8.29 -6.73 15.75
CA ILE A 37 -7.29 -7.43 16.56
C ILE A 37 -6.81 -8.69 15.82
N VAL A 38 -5.52 -8.76 15.52
CA VAL A 38 -4.91 -9.94 14.88
C VAL A 38 -4.91 -11.12 15.84
N LYS A 39 -5.63 -12.18 15.48
CA LYS A 39 -5.73 -13.44 16.24
C LYS A 39 -5.53 -14.63 15.30
N PRO A 40 -5.03 -15.78 15.81
CA PRO A 40 -4.44 -16.02 17.13
C PRO A 40 -2.94 -15.65 17.19
N PHE A 41 -2.30 -15.84 18.36
CA PHE A 41 -0.92 -15.39 18.63
C PHE A 41 0.14 -15.88 17.62
N TYR A 42 0.02 -17.09 17.06
CA TYR A 42 1.00 -17.58 16.09
C TYR A 42 1.11 -16.68 14.84
N VAL A 43 0.05 -15.94 14.49
CA VAL A 43 0.02 -15.01 13.35
C VAL A 43 1.03 -13.87 13.54
N TRP A 44 1.34 -13.53 14.80
CA TRP A 44 2.29 -12.47 15.13
C TRP A 44 3.74 -12.84 14.82
N GLN A 45 4.00 -14.14 14.65
CA GLN A 45 5.32 -14.69 14.34
C GLN A 45 5.49 -14.97 12.83
N LEU A 46 4.40 -14.87 12.05
CA LEU A 46 4.47 -15.11 10.62
C LEU A 46 5.17 -13.96 9.91
N PRO A 47 6.00 -14.23 8.89
CA PRO A 47 6.49 -13.20 8.01
C PRO A 47 5.31 -12.55 7.27
N LEU A 48 5.44 -11.27 6.90
CA LEU A 48 4.38 -10.51 6.23
C LEU A 48 3.85 -11.20 4.97
N GLU A 49 4.71 -11.91 4.26
CA GLU A 49 4.43 -12.67 3.03
C GLU A 49 3.46 -13.84 3.24
N GLN A 50 3.36 -14.36 4.47
CA GLN A 50 2.48 -15.48 4.82
C GLN A 50 1.16 -15.04 5.44
N LEU A 51 0.96 -13.74 5.67
CA LEU A 51 -0.28 -13.21 6.21
C LEU A 51 -1.37 -13.25 5.13
N SER A 52 -2.57 -13.72 5.51
CA SER A 52 -3.74 -13.54 4.64
C SER A 52 -4.03 -12.05 4.46
N GLY A 53 -4.68 -11.66 3.36
CA GLY A 53 -5.05 -10.25 3.14
C GLY A 53 -5.94 -9.69 4.27
N SER A 54 -6.74 -10.53 4.92
CA SER A 54 -7.52 -10.16 6.11
C SER A 54 -6.66 -9.90 7.35
N GLN A 55 -5.67 -10.74 7.61
CA GLN A 55 -4.71 -10.55 8.70
C GLN A 55 -3.86 -9.30 8.48
N LEU A 56 -3.39 -9.08 7.25
CA LEU A 56 -2.62 -7.90 6.87
C LEU A 56 -3.45 -6.61 7.04
N MET A 57 -4.71 -6.64 6.58
CA MET A 57 -5.64 -5.53 6.77
C MET A 57 -5.84 -5.21 8.24
N TRP A 58 -6.12 -6.23 9.07
CA TRP A 58 -6.36 -6.02 10.49
C TRP A 58 -5.10 -5.57 11.23
N ALA A 59 -3.94 -6.12 10.89
CA ALA A 59 -2.66 -5.69 11.43
C ALA A 59 -2.39 -4.21 11.16
N PHE A 60 -2.67 -3.75 9.93
CA PHE A 60 -2.50 -2.35 9.55
C PHE A 60 -3.52 -1.43 10.23
N LEU A 61 -4.82 -1.73 10.11
CA LEU A 61 -5.88 -0.87 10.64
C LEU A 61 -5.93 -0.85 12.17
N GLY A 62 -5.54 -1.94 12.82
CA GLY A 62 -5.49 -2.07 14.28
C GLY A 62 -4.16 -1.67 14.92
N HIS A 63 -3.14 -1.30 14.13
CA HIS A 63 -1.82 -0.96 14.67
C HIS A 63 -1.86 0.25 15.62
N SER A 64 -2.70 1.24 15.30
CA SER A 64 -2.85 2.46 16.07
C SER A 64 -4.29 2.65 16.53
N LEU A 65 -4.49 2.65 17.86
CA LEU A 65 -5.82 2.80 18.46
C LEU A 65 -6.51 4.11 18.06
N TRP A 66 -5.77 5.23 18.01
CA TRP A 66 -6.35 6.52 17.61
C TRP A 66 -6.81 6.48 16.15
N PHE A 67 -6.04 5.82 15.28
CA PHE A 67 -6.35 5.73 13.85
C PHE A 67 -7.58 4.84 13.63
N GLN A 68 -7.63 3.72 14.34
CA GLN A 68 -8.79 2.85 14.33
C GLN A 68 -10.05 3.58 14.83
N ALA A 69 -9.94 4.34 15.93
CA ALA A 69 -11.05 5.12 16.45
C ALA A 69 -11.51 6.22 15.47
N LEU A 70 -10.56 6.86 14.76
CA LEU A 70 -10.87 7.83 13.71
C LEU A 70 -11.70 7.18 12.58
N LEU A 71 -11.32 5.98 12.11
CA LEU A 71 -12.09 5.25 11.10
C LEU A 71 -13.51 4.94 11.59
N GLY A 72 -13.63 4.52 12.86
CA GLY A 72 -14.93 4.33 13.49
C GLY A 72 -15.76 5.61 13.56
N LEU A 73 -15.17 6.77 13.88
CA LEU A 73 -15.87 8.05 13.89
C LEU A 73 -16.34 8.48 12.49
N LEU A 74 -15.51 8.24 11.47
CA LEU A 74 -15.87 8.50 10.06
C LEU A 74 -17.03 7.61 9.58
N GLU A 75 -17.28 6.47 10.24
CA GLU A 75 -18.47 5.64 10.01
C GLU A 75 -19.64 6.08 10.89
N LEU A 76 -19.40 6.39 12.16
CA LEU A 76 -20.42 6.68 13.16
C LEU A 76 -21.16 7.98 12.87
N VAL A 77 -20.43 9.08 12.67
CA VAL A 77 -21.00 10.42 12.47
C VAL A 77 -21.99 10.45 11.30
N PRO A 78 -21.61 10.05 10.07
CA PRO A 78 -22.56 10.04 8.95
C PRO A 78 -23.73 9.08 9.15
N SER A 79 -23.51 7.95 9.84
CA SER A 79 -24.59 7.00 10.14
C SER A 79 -25.62 7.57 11.11
N ILE A 80 -25.20 8.36 12.09
CA ILE A 80 -26.13 9.09 12.97
C ILE A 80 -26.91 10.13 12.16
N LEU A 81 -26.26 10.85 11.23
CA LEU A 81 -26.93 11.83 10.37
C LEU A 81 -28.01 11.19 9.47
N LEU A 82 -27.90 9.90 9.13
CA LEU A 82 -28.90 9.18 8.34
C LEU A 82 -30.23 8.97 9.09
N PHE A 83 -30.27 9.04 10.41
CA PHE A 83 -31.53 8.95 11.17
C PHE A 83 -32.41 10.19 10.99
N PHE A 84 -31.81 11.38 10.92
CA PHE A 84 -32.57 12.61 10.82
C PHE A 84 -32.91 12.93 9.36
N ARG A 85 -34.19 13.12 9.06
CA ARG A 85 -34.65 13.41 7.69
C ARG A 85 -33.96 14.61 7.05
N ARG A 86 -33.61 15.63 7.84
CA ARG A 86 -32.96 16.86 7.38
C ARG A 86 -31.48 16.67 7.03
N THR A 87 -30.75 15.83 7.76
CA THR A 87 -29.29 15.62 7.57
C THR A 87 -28.95 14.38 6.77
N ALA A 88 -29.94 13.60 6.34
CA ALA A 88 -29.74 12.32 5.67
C ALA A 88 -28.86 12.39 4.43
N LEU A 89 -29.07 13.40 3.59
CA LEU A 89 -28.28 13.57 2.38
C LEU A 89 -26.82 13.89 2.71
N LEU A 90 -26.58 14.71 3.72
CA LEU A 90 -25.23 15.00 4.22
C LEU A 90 -24.57 13.74 4.78
N GLY A 91 -25.32 12.94 5.56
CA GLY A 91 -24.88 11.64 6.05
C GLY A 91 -24.47 10.70 4.91
N ALA A 92 -25.30 10.58 3.88
CA ALA A 92 -25.01 9.77 2.69
C ALA A 92 -23.77 10.24 1.93
N ILE A 93 -23.61 11.57 1.74
CA ILE A 93 -22.42 12.20 1.13
C ILE A 93 -21.14 11.85 1.88
N LEU A 94 -21.14 12.01 3.20
CA LEU A 94 -19.98 11.71 4.03
C LEU A 94 -19.70 10.19 4.11
N LEU A 95 -20.76 9.37 4.11
CA LEU A 95 -20.63 7.91 4.17
C LEU A 95 -20.15 7.30 2.84
N LEU A 96 -20.40 7.95 1.71
CA LEU A 96 -20.08 7.42 0.38
C LEU A 96 -18.60 7.03 0.22
N PRO A 97 -17.63 7.94 0.41
CA PRO A 97 -16.21 7.59 0.28
C PRO A 97 -15.79 6.51 1.29
N VAL A 98 -16.40 6.49 2.49
CA VAL A 98 -16.11 5.51 3.53
C VAL A 98 -16.61 4.12 3.13
N SER A 99 -17.88 3.99 2.76
CA SER A 99 -18.49 2.73 2.31
C SER A 99 -17.84 2.20 1.04
N LEU A 100 -17.44 3.08 0.12
CA LEU A 100 -16.71 2.72 -1.09
C LEU A 100 -15.32 2.19 -0.76
N ASN A 101 -14.58 2.86 0.14
CA ASN A 101 -13.27 2.41 0.58
C ASN A 101 -13.34 1.02 1.24
N ILE A 102 -14.29 0.82 2.16
CA ILE A 102 -14.52 -0.50 2.80
C ILE A 102 -14.79 -1.58 1.74
N PHE A 103 -15.65 -1.30 0.76
CA PHE A 103 -15.94 -2.23 -0.33
C PHE A 103 -14.68 -2.57 -1.15
N LEU A 104 -13.91 -1.55 -1.55
CA LEU A 104 -12.72 -1.71 -2.37
C LEU A 104 -11.62 -2.49 -1.64
N ILE A 105 -11.33 -2.16 -0.38
CA ILE A 105 -10.31 -2.87 0.40
C ILE A 105 -10.71 -4.34 0.61
N ASN A 106 -11.99 -4.61 0.94
CA ASN A 106 -12.46 -5.98 1.14
C ASN A 106 -12.28 -6.85 -0.11
N HIS A 107 -12.44 -6.28 -1.30
CA HIS A 107 -12.23 -6.98 -2.58
C HIS A 107 -10.76 -7.09 -2.94
N ALA A 108 -10.00 -5.99 -2.81
CA ALA A 108 -8.58 -5.94 -3.16
C ALA A 108 -7.72 -6.89 -2.32
N LEU A 109 -8.04 -7.02 -1.02
CA LEU A 109 -7.33 -7.91 -0.09
C LEU A 109 -7.99 -9.28 0.08
N ASN A 110 -9.00 -9.60 -0.74
CA ASN A 110 -9.75 -10.85 -0.70
C ASN A 110 -10.07 -11.34 0.73
N VAL A 111 -10.66 -10.46 1.54
CA VAL A 111 -10.68 -10.58 3.00
C VAL A 111 -11.54 -11.77 3.49
N TRP A 112 -12.87 -11.63 3.50
CA TRP A 112 -13.82 -12.72 3.74
C TRP A 112 -15.02 -12.57 2.80
N VAL A 113 -15.57 -13.69 2.31
CA VAL A 113 -16.70 -13.69 1.37
C VAL A 113 -17.90 -12.91 1.93
N GLU A 114 -18.25 -13.15 3.19
CA GLU A 114 -19.38 -12.48 3.86
C GLU A 114 -19.20 -10.96 3.92
N THR A 115 -18.01 -10.50 4.31
CA THR A 115 -17.72 -9.06 4.40
C THR A 115 -17.71 -8.35 3.04
N LYS A 116 -17.28 -9.05 1.97
CA LYS A 116 -17.33 -8.54 0.60
C LYS A 116 -18.77 -8.32 0.15
N ILE A 117 -19.64 -9.31 0.37
CA ILE A 117 -21.07 -9.22 0.01
C ILE A 117 -21.75 -8.12 0.83
N LEU A 118 -21.55 -8.12 2.14
CA LEU A 118 -22.20 -7.16 3.04
C LEU A 118 -21.75 -5.71 2.75
N SER A 119 -20.46 -5.47 2.55
CA SER A 119 -19.99 -4.13 2.16
C SER A 119 -20.55 -3.67 0.82
N GLY A 120 -20.77 -4.58 -0.13
CA GLY A 120 -21.47 -4.29 -1.39
C GLY A 120 -22.94 -3.93 -1.19
N ILE A 121 -23.65 -4.64 -0.31
CA ILE A 121 -25.05 -4.33 0.04
C ILE A 121 -25.15 -2.95 0.71
N LEU A 122 -24.26 -2.65 1.67
CA LEU A 122 -24.26 -1.36 2.37
C LEU A 122 -23.92 -0.19 1.43
N LEU A 123 -22.94 -0.37 0.54
CA LEU A 123 -22.65 0.61 -0.50
C LEU A 123 -23.86 0.82 -1.42
N SER A 124 -24.54 -0.27 -1.81
CA SER A 124 -25.75 -0.21 -2.64
C SER A 124 -26.89 0.53 -1.94
N PHE A 125 -27.09 0.31 -0.63
CA PHE A 125 -28.06 1.06 0.16
C PHE A 125 -27.72 2.55 0.19
N ASN A 126 -26.45 2.90 0.35
CA ASN A 126 -26.03 4.29 0.31
C ASN A 126 -26.32 4.92 -1.07
N LEU A 127 -25.99 4.23 -2.16
CA LEU A 127 -26.30 4.66 -3.53
C LEU A 127 -27.82 4.78 -3.78
N LEU A 128 -28.64 3.91 -3.18
CA LEU A 128 -30.10 4.05 -3.24
C LEU A 128 -30.56 5.34 -2.54
N VAL A 129 -29.98 5.73 -1.41
CA VAL A 129 -30.30 7.03 -0.77
C VAL A 129 -30.05 8.18 -1.75
N PHE A 130 -28.93 8.16 -2.49
CA PHE A 130 -28.66 9.15 -3.55
C PHE A 130 -29.67 9.08 -4.70
N ALA A 131 -30.01 7.88 -5.17
CA ALA A 131 -30.96 7.70 -6.26
C ALA A 131 -32.35 8.27 -5.92
N PHE A 132 -32.81 8.06 -4.68
CA PHE A 132 -34.08 8.62 -4.21
C PHE A 132 -34.02 10.14 -3.99
N GLU A 133 -32.88 10.66 -3.55
CA GLU A 133 -32.67 12.10 -3.29
C GLU A 133 -32.03 12.83 -4.48
N TRP A 134 -32.05 12.23 -5.68
CA TRP A 134 -31.34 12.72 -6.87
C TRP A 134 -31.65 14.18 -7.22
N LYS A 135 -32.90 14.62 -7.04
CA LYS A 135 -33.28 16.03 -7.26
C LYS A 135 -32.48 17.01 -6.38
N LYS A 136 -32.24 16.65 -5.11
CA LYS A 136 -31.45 17.46 -4.18
C LYS A 136 -29.96 17.40 -4.54
N VAL A 137 -29.46 16.24 -4.96
CA VAL A 137 -28.09 16.06 -5.43
C VAL A 137 -27.83 16.97 -6.64
N VAL A 138 -28.72 16.93 -7.63
CA VAL A 138 -28.65 17.78 -8.82
C VAL A 138 -28.72 19.25 -8.45
N ALA A 139 -29.57 19.65 -7.50
CA ALA A 139 -29.62 21.03 -7.02
C ALA A 139 -28.29 21.49 -6.38
N ILE A 140 -27.65 20.63 -5.60
CA ILE A 140 -26.32 20.90 -5.02
C ILE A 140 -25.28 21.05 -6.13
N ILE A 141 -25.29 20.16 -7.13
CA ILE A 141 -24.37 20.24 -8.28
C ILE A 141 -24.58 21.56 -9.03
N HIS A 142 -25.83 21.95 -9.32
CA HIS A 142 -26.11 23.24 -9.98
C HIS A 142 -25.70 24.44 -9.12
N ALA A 143 -25.81 24.35 -7.79
CA ALA A 143 -25.36 25.41 -6.90
C ALA A 143 -23.81 25.56 -6.90
N ILE A 144 -23.09 24.44 -7.03
CA ILE A 144 -21.62 24.43 -7.13
C ILE A 144 -21.17 24.89 -8.54
N PHE A 145 -21.90 24.49 -9.58
CA PHE A 145 -21.63 24.81 -10.98
C PHE A 145 -22.71 25.73 -11.57
N PRO A 146 -22.71 27.05 -11.27
CA PRO A 146 -23.67 27.99 -11.84
C PRO A 146 -23.55 28.07 -13.38
N GLY A 147 -24.68 28.43 -14.02
CA GLY A 147 -24.90 28.33 -15.47
C GLY A 147 -24.02 29.18 -16.39
N ALA A 148 -24.23 28.97 -17.70
CA ALA A 148 -23.33 29.32 -18.81
C ALA A 148 -22.80 30.77 -18.88
N GLU A 149 -23.52 31.73 -18.32
CA GLU A 149 -23.23 33.17 -18.37
C GLU A 149 -21.92 33.57 -17.65
N GLN A 150 -21.50 32.82 -16.62
CA GLN A 150 -20.27 33.08 -15.88
C GLN A 150 -19.02 32.38 -16.47
N LEU A 151 -19.15 31.65 -17.60
CA LEU A 151 -18.05 30.83 -18.13
C LEU A 151 -16.92 31.63 -18.79
N LYS A 152 -17.13 32.82 -19.35
CA LYS A 152 -16.06 33.50 -20.13
C LYS A 152 -14.82 33.85 -19.29
N GLY A 153 -15.00 34.32 -18.05
CA GLY A 153 -13.88 34.57 -17.12
C GLY A 153 -13.31 33.27 -16.52
N ARG A 154 -14.17 32.27 -16.30
CA ARG A 154 -13.79 30.95 -15.76
C ARG A 154 -13.09 30.05 -16.77
N LEU A 155 -13.25 30.25 -18.08
CA LEU A 155 -12.54 29.47 -19.11
C LEU A 155 -11.03 29.74 -19.07
N LEU A 156 -10.63 30.99 -18.81
CA LEU A 156 -9.23 31.36 -18.63
C LEU A 156 -8.69 30.80 -17.32
N GLU A 157 -9.44 30.91 -16.22
CA GLU A 157 -9.09 30.30 -14.93
C GLU A 157 -9.00 28.77 -15.04
N PHE A 158 -9.94 28.13 -15.73
CA PHE A 158 -9.96 26.69 -15.97
C PHE A 158 -8.79 26.27 -16.85
N ALA A 159 -8.44 27.03 -17.89
CA ALA A 159 -7.28 26.79 -18.73
C ALA A 159 -5.98 26.93 -17.93
N ILE A 160 -5.87 27.97 -17.09
CA ILE A 160 -4.72 28.16 -16.19
C ILE A 160 -4.63 27.01 -15.19
N ASN A 161 -5.70 26.70 -14.47
CA ASN A 161 -5.73 25.64 -13.47
C ASN A 161 -5.47 24.27 -14.09
N SER A 162 -6.02 24.00 -15.26
CA SER A 162 -5.75 22.76 -16.01
C SER A 162 -4.29 22.71 -16.47
N THR A 163 -3.73 23.81 -16.96
CA THR A 163 -2.32 23.88 -17.36
C THR A 163 -1.40 23.70 -16.16
N VAL A 164 -1.66 24.37 -15.04
CA VAL A 164 -0.92 24.22 -13.78
C VAL A 164 -1.03 22.78 -13.28
N LEU A 165 -2.22 22.18 -13.32
CA LEU A 165 -2.43 20.80 -12.91
C LEU A 165 -1.67 19.83 -13.85
N ILE A 166 -1.70 20.04 -15.16
CA ILE A 166 -0.95 19.23 -16.13
C ILE A 166 0.56 19.39 -15.89
N CYS A 167 1.05 20.62 -15.72
CA CYS A 167 2.46 20.88 -15.40
C CYS A 167 2.88 20.23 -14.08
N LEU A 168 2.03 20.31 -13.05
CA LEU A 168 2.26 19.66 -11.77
C LEU A 168 2.25 18.14 -11.91
N LEU A 169 1.31 17.57 -12.66
CA LEU A 169 1.25 16.13 -12.93
C LEU A 169 2.47 15.67 -13.73
N ILE A 170 2.95 16.44 -14.72
CA ILE A 170 4.18 16.14 -15.47
C ILE A 170 5.40 16.25 -14.54
N PHE A 171 5.48 17.28 -13.70
CA PHE A 171 6.56 17.47 -12.72
C PHE A 171 6.59 16.31 -11.72
N LEU A 172 5.43 15.99 -11.14
CA LEU A 172 5.25 14.86 -10.24
C LEU A 172 5.54 13.55 -10.97
N PHE A 173 5.13 13.34 -12.22
CA PHE A 173 5.44 12.11 -12.96
C PHE A 173 6.94 11.95 -13.24
N LYS A 174 7.62 13.06 -13.60
CA LYS A 174 9.08 13.09 -13.78
C LYS A 174 9.83 12.84 -12.46
N HIS A 175 9.33 13.37 -11.34
CA HIS A 175 9.97 13.24 -10.03
C HIS A 175 9.59 11.94 -9.30
N ALA A 176 8.36 11.46 -9.50
CA ALA A 176 7.79 10.26 -8.94
C ALA A 176 8.01 9.04 -9.82
N SER A 177 8.74 9.15 -10.93
CA SER A 177 9.37 7.99 -11.57
C SER A 177 10.46 7.49 -10.63
N PRO A 178 10.18 6.48 -9.81
CA PRO A 178 11.17 5.98 -8.89
C PRO A 178 12.14 5.14 -9.71
N LYS A 179 13.40 5.08 -9.27
CA LYS A 179 14.39 4.06 -9.69
C LYS A 179 13.98 2.62 -9.27
N ILE A 180 12.68 2.37 -9.06
CA ILE A 180 12.07 1.08 -8.75
C ILE A 180 11.85 0.38 -10.09
N GLY A 181 12.92 -0.14 -10.63
CA GLY A 181 12.95 -0.70 -11.99
C GLY A 181 14.35 -1.10 -12.44
N ASP A 182 15.40 -0.68 -11.73
CA ASP A 182 16.75 -1.19 -11.95
C ASP A 182 16.81 -2.65 -11.40
N THR A 183 16.16 -3.57 -12.11
CA THR A 183 16.44 -5.00 -11.97
C THR A 183 17.83 -5.21 -12.52
N ASN A 184 18.75 -5.61 -11.65
CA ASN A 184 20.07 -6.03 -12.04
C ASN A 184 20.33 -7.46 -11.55
N VAL A 185 21.48 -7.97 -11.96
CA VAL A 185 21.99 -9.30 -11.57
C VAL A 185 21.86 -9.56 -10.06
N PHE A 186 22.16 -8.56 -9.23
CA PHE A 186 22.19 -8.72 -7.78
C PHE A 186 20.84 -8.47 -7.10
N THR A 187 20.00 -7.57 -7.62
CA THR A 187 18.72 -7.22 -6.99
C THR A 187 17.62 -8.26 -7.28
N GLY A 188 17.64 -8.87 -8.47
CA GLY A 188 16.52 -9.69 -8.94
C GLY A 188 15.30 -8.84 -9.33
N ASP A 189 14.14 -9.50 -9.48
CA ASP A 189 12.90 -8.90 -9.96
C ASP A 189 11.94 -8.59 -8.81
N TRP A 190 12.08 -7.39 -8.25
CA TRP A 190 11.22 -6.92 -7.17
C TRP A 190 9.78 -6.65 -7.62
N ARG A 191 9.55 -6.32 -8.89
CA ARG A 191 8.21 -5.95 -9.40
C ARG A 191 7.30 -7.18 -9.46
N HIS A 192 7.85 -8.33 -9.83
CA HIS A 192 7.11 -9.57 -9.88
C HIS A 192 7.19 -10.39 -8.59
N GLY A 193 7.92 -9.92 -7.57
CA GLY A 193 8.04 -10.60 -6.28
C GLY A 193 9.07 -11.73 -6.29
N HIS A 194 10.11 -11.61 -7.12
CA HIS A 194 11.26 -12.52 -7.18
C HIS A 194 12.58 -11.80 -6.88
N PRO A 195 12.75 -11.16 -5.70
CA PRO A 195 14.02 -10.57 -5.32
C PRO A 195 15.07 -11.65 -5.03
N ASN A 196 16.34 -11.31 -5.29
CA ASN A 196 17.46 -12.20 -5.01
C ASN A 196 17.91 -12.03 -3.55
N GLU A 197 17.92 -13.11 -2.78
CA GLU A 197 18.69 -13.24 -1.53
C GLU A 197 20.05 -13.85 -1.88
N TRP A 198 21.15 -13.24 -1.45
CA TRP A 198 22.49 -13.78 -1.64
C TRP A 198 23.06 -14.27 -0.32
N ILE A 199 23.59 -15.48 -0.29
CA ILE A 199 24.20 -16.11 0.89
C ILE A 199 25.70 -16.19 0.66
N LEU A 200 26.49 -15.65 1.59
CA LEU A 200 27.94 -15.75 1.57
C LEU A 200 28.36 -17.17 2.01
N GLU A 201 28.85 -17.99 1.09
CA GLU A 201 29.24 -19.38 1.37
C GLU A 201 30.69 -19.52 1.86
N GLY A 202 31.55 -18.53 1.59
CA GLY A 202 32.92 -18.50 2.10
C GLY A 202 33.76 -17.39 1.49
N SER A 203 34.90 -17.11 2.13
CA SER A 203 35.94 -16.26 1.55
C SER A 203 37.33 -16.87 1.65
N ARG A 204 38.19 -16.45 0.72
CA ARG A 204 39.62 -16.77 0.74
C ARG A 204 40.42 -15.47 0.68
N ILE A 205 41.20 -15.19 1.72
CA ILE A 205 42.13 -14.06 1.75
C ILE A 205 43.54 -14.62 1.94
N ARG A 206 44.38 -14.42 0.91
CA ARG A 206 45.84 -14.66 0.97
C ARG A 206 46.27 -16.05 1.52
N ASP A 207 45.41 -17.07 1.34
CA ASP A 207 45.51 -18.50 1.72
C ASP A 207 44.75 -19.00 2.96
N ASN A 208 44.09 -18.13 3.72
CA ASN A 208 43.15 -18.55 4.75
C ASN A 208 41.74 -18.69 4.16
N VAL A 209 41.09 -19.84 4.35
CA VAL A 209 39.68 -20.06 4.03
C VAL A 209 38.86 -19.72 5.27
N GLU A 210 38.16 -18.60 5.24
CA GLU A 210 37.19 -18.24 6.28
C GLU A 210 35.79 -18.67 5.83
N VAL A 211 35.24 -19.66 6.53
CA VAL A 211 33.84 -20.07 6.38
C VAL A 211 33.00 -19.15 7.26
N PHE A 212 32.33 -18.18 6.64
CA PHE A 212 31.43 -17.29 7.36
C PHE A 212 30.17 -18.03 7.81
N ARG A 213 29.66 -17.70 9.00
CA ARG A 213 28.30 -18.09 9.40
C ARG A 213 27.30 -17.28 8.58
N GLN A 214 26.53 -17.95 7.73
CA GLN A 214 25.28 -17.53 7.07
C GLN A 214 25.03 -16.01 6.96
N VAL A 215 25.98 -15.24 6.42
CA VAL A 215 25.76 -13.82 6.15
C VAL A 215 24.89 -13.72 4.91
N LYS A 216 23.75 -13.05 5.04
CA LYS A 216 22.82 -12.80 3.94
C LYS A 216 22.97 -11.37 3.45
N LEU A 217 22.97 -11.20 2.14
CA LEU A 217 23.15 -9.94 1.46
C LEU A 217 21.90 -9.64 0.63
N TYR A 218 21.36 -8.43 0.81
CA TYR A 218 20.19 -7.93 0.10
C TYR A 218 20.56 -6.69 -0.69
N PHE A 219 20.47 -6.78 -2.02
CA PHE A 219 20.66 -5.65 -2.91
C PHE A 219 19.30 -5.08 -3.28
N GLN A 220 19.12 -3.78 -3.04
CA GLN A 220 17.88 -3.06 -3.30
C GLN A 220 17.95 -2.27 -4.63
N PRO A 221 16.80 -2.07 -5.31
CA PRO A 221 16.71 -1.22 -6.50
C PRO A 221 17.23 0.21 -6.30
N GLU A 222 17.15 0.73 -5.07
CA GLU A 222 17.61 2.08 -4.71
C GLU A 222 19.14 2.20 -4.62
N LYS A 223 19.89 1.23 -5.13
CA LYS A 223 21.36 1.13 -5.05
C LYS A 223 21.89 1.09 -3.62
N ARG A 224 21.10 0.52 -2.72
CA ARG A 224 21.47 0.23 -1.34
C ARG A 224 21.62 -1.26 -1.16
N TYR A 225 22.54 -1.65 -0.32
CA TYR A 225 22.66 -3.05 0.09
C TYR A 225 22.71 -3.18 1.61
N TYR A 226 22.26 -4.34 2.08
CA TYR A 226 22.17 -4.69 3.48
C TYR A 226 22.85 -6.04 3.68
N GLU A 227 23.63 -6.14 4.73
CA GLU A 227 24.23 -7.37 5.21
C GLU A 227 23.54 -7.73 6.52
N THR A 228 23.08 -8.97 6.66
CA THR A 228 22.56 -9.46 7.93
C THR A 228 23.25 -10.74 8.31
N ASP A 229 23.70 -10.78 9.56
CA ASP A 229 24.10 -11.98 10.29
C ASP A 229 23.05 -12.24 11.37
N SER A 230 23.07 -13.43 11.97
CA SER A 230 22.26 -13.94 13.07
C SER A 230 21.89 -12.91 14.15
N ASN A 231 22.80 -11.99 14.50
CA ASN A 231 22.61 -11.02 15.57
C ASN A 231 22.69 -9.55 15.14
N LYS A 232 23.01 -9.25 13.88
CA LYS A 232 23.29 -7.87 13.45
C LYS A 232 22.96 -7.65 11.98
N THR A 233 22.20 -6.59 11.70
CA THR A 233 22.01 -6.07 10.35
C THR A 233 22.87 -4.81 10.18
N ILE A 234 23.80 -4.85 9.24
CA ILE A 234 24.60 -3.72 8.78
C ILE A 234 23.95 -3.24 7.48
N GLY A 235 23.29 -2.09 7.51
CA GLY A 235 22.36 -1.71 6.45
C GLY A 235 22.62 -0.36 5.80
N GLY A 236 22.06 -0.20 4.58
CA GLY A 236 21.89 1.10 3.94
C GLY A 236 23.16 1.65 3.29
N ILE A 237 24.12 0.79 2.98
CA ILE A 237 25.36 1.17 2.30
C ILE A 237 25.08 1.29 0.81
N ASN A 238 25.56 2.35 0.18
CA ASN A 238 25.37 2.53 -1.26
C ASN A 238 26.34 1.65 -2.05
N TYR A 239 25.89 1.12 -3.18
CA TYR A 239 26.74 0.43 -4.14
C TYR A 239 26.61 1.05 -5.55
N ILE A 240 27.67 0.90 -6.34
CA ILE A 240 27.69 1.22 -7.76
C ILE A 240 27.98 -0.09 -8.49
N LEU A 241 27.07 -0.48 -9.39
CA LEU A 241 27.21 -1.67 -10.22
C LEU A 241 27.44 -1.24 -11.68
N ASN A 242 28.48 -1.78 -12.30
CA ASN A 242 28.70 -1.70 -13.74
C ASN A 242 28.64 -3.12 -14.33
N GLU A 243 27.53 -3.44 -15.01
CA GLU A 243 27.32 -4.78 -15.56
C GLU A 243 28.20 -5.09 -16.77
N LYS A 244 28.57 -4.07 -17.57
CA LYS A 244 29.43 -4.24 -18.74
C LYS A 244 30.86 -4.59 -18.34
N GLU A 245 31.37 -3.89 -17.32
CA GLU A 245 32.72 -4.12 -16.79
C GLU A 245 32.76 -5.24 -15.73
N LYS A 246 31.59 -5.78 -15.37
CA LYS A 246 31.41 -6.73 -14.27
C LYS A 246 32.12 -6.29 -12.99
N SER A 247 31.88 -5.03 -12.60
CA SER A 247 32.47 -4.45 -11.38
C SER A 247 31.39 -3.99 -10.40
N LEU A 248 31.62 -4.26 -9.12
CA LEU A 248 30.80 -3.84 -8.00
C LEU A 248 31.66 -2.98 -7.05
N GLU A 249 31.22 -1.75 -6.81
CA GLU A 249 31.86 -0.81 -5.89
C GLU A 249 30.95 -0.54 -4.70
N ILE A 250 31.49 -0.74 -3.50
CA ILE A 250 30.81 -0.45 -2.23
C ILE A 250 31.31 0.91 -1.74
N LEU A 251 30.39 1.82 -1.43
CA LEU A 251 30.70 3.14 -0.90
C LEU A 251 30.72 3.12 0.64
N THR A 252 31.49 4.03 1.23
CA THR A 252 31.46 4.28 2.68
C THR A 252 30.11 4.88 3.10
N THR A 253 29.73 4.72 4.37
CA THR A 253 28.46 5.19 4.94
C THR A 253 28.17 6.67 4.70
N ASN A 254 29.21 7.50 4.48
CA ASN A 254 29.11 8.93 4.20
C ASN A 254 29.01 9.28 2.69
N ARG A 255 28.60 8.32 1.85
CA ARG A 255 28.26 8.43 0.41
C ARG A 255 29.30 9.05 -0.54
N SER A 256 30.55 9.23 -0.10
CA SER A 256 31.54 10.03 -0.84
C SER A 256 32.87 9.33 -1.12
N LYS A 257 33.25 8.29 -0.36
CA LYS A 257 34.49 7.52 -0.60
C LYS A 257 34.18 6.07 -0.94
N ILE A 258 34.90 5.51 -1.92
CA ILE A 258 34.85 4.08 -2.25
C ILE A 258 35.47 3.30 -1.09
N ALA A 259 34.68 2.43 -0.45
CA ALA A 259 35.14 1.56 0.64
C ALA A 259 35.82 0.30 0.09
N GLY A 260 35.37 -0.21 -1.05
CA GLY A 260 35.97 -1.36 -1.71
C GLY A 260 35.47 -1.53 -3.14
N LYS A 261 36.35 -1.96 -4.03
CA LYS A 261 36.03 -2.31 -5.42
C LYS A 261 36.28 -3.78 -5.64
N SER A 262 35.29 -4.45 -6.23
CA SER A 262 35.33 -5.88 -6.52
C SER A 262 34.97 -6.12 -7.98
N ALA A 263 35.73 -6.98 -8.66
CA ALA A 263 35.30 -7.59 -9.92
C ALA A 263 34.40 -8.80 -9.62
N TYR A 264 33.43 -9.11 -10.48
CA TYR A 264 32.56 -10.26 -10.28
C TYR A 264 32.46 -11.16 -11.50
N THR A 265 32.35 -12.46 -11.27
CA THR A 265 32.19 -13.47 -12.32
C THR A 265 31.19 -14.52 -11.87
N PHE A 266 30.31 -14.96 -12.76
CA PHE A 266 29.43 -16.10 -12.50
C PHE A 266 30.24 -17.39 -12.60
N VAL A 267 30.10 -18.24 -11.57
CA VAL A 267 30.61 -19.62 -11.58
C VAL A 267 29.55 -20.53 -12.20
N ASP A 268 28.29 -20.28 -11.86
CA ASP A 268 27.09 -20.90 -12.43
C ASP A 268 25.91 -19.91 -12.37
N ASP A 269 24.71 -20.32 -12.77
CA ASP A 269 23.51 -19.47 -12.80
C ASP A 269 23.11 -18.92 -11.42
N SER A 270 23.48 -19.62 -10.34
CA SER A 270 23.15 -19.28 -8.95
C SER A 270 24.33 -18.72 -8.16
N THR A 271 25.58 -18.90 -8.61
CA THR A 271 26.76 -18.58 -7.82
C THR A 271 27.60 -17.48 -8.47
N VAL A 272 27.82 -16.40 -7.73
CA VAL A 272 28.70 -15.28 -8.12
C VAL A 272 29.95 -15.29 -7.27
N LYS A 273 31.10 -15.26 -7.94
CA LYS A 273 32.41 -15.04 -7.33
C LYS A 273 32.74 -13.55 -7.38
N LEU A 274 33.04 -12.96 -6.23
CA LEU A 274 33.52 -11.58 -6.07
C LEU A 274 35.02 -11.61 -5.78
N TYR A 275 35.81 -10.84 -6.52
CA TYR A 275 37.24 -10.64 -6.32
C TYR A 275 37.50 -9.19 -5.90
N ARG A 276 37.89 -8.99 -4.65
CA ARG A 276 38.19 -7.68 -4.09
C ARG A 276 39.57 -7.22 -4.53
N LEU A 277 39.64 -6.06 -5.19
CA LEU A 277 40.86 -5.55 -5.79
C LEU A 277 41.86 -4.98 -4.77
N SER A 278 41.42 -4.65 -3.55
CA SER A 278 42.27 -4.02 -2.53
C SER A 278 43.23 -4.98 -1.85
N ASP A 279 42.78 -6.21 -1.56
CA ASP A 279 43.50 -7.21 -0.76
C ASP A 279 43.62 -8.57 -1.46
N GLY A 280 43.02 -8.72 -2.65
CA GLY A 280 42.94 -9.98 -3.39
C GLY A 280 41.95 -10.99 -2.81
N GLY A 281 41.08 -10.58 -1.90
CA GLY A 281 40.08 -11.44 -1.27
C GLY A 281 39.05 -11.97 -2.27
N ILE A 282 38.76 -13.27 -2.20
CA ILE A 282 37.73 -13.93 -3.01
C ILE A 282 36.54 -14.25 -2.13
N PHE A 283 35.32 -13.91 -2.57
CA PHE A 283 34.07 -14.22 -1.87
C PHE A 283 33.12 -14.97 -2.81
N TYR A 284 32.41 -15.96 -2.30
CA TYR A 284 31.42 -16.72 -3.07
C TYR A 284 30.02 -16.43 -2.54
N LEU A 285 29.15 -15.94 -3.42
CA LEU A 285 27.76 -15.64 -3.12
C LEU A 285 26.85 -16.60 -3.87
N LYS A 286 25.98 -17.29 -3.14
CA LYS A 286 24.95 -18.14 -3.73
C LYS A 286 23.59 -17.49 -3.66
N ARG A 287 22.91 -17.44 -4.80
CA ARG A 287 21.59 -16.86 -4.99
C ARG A 287 20.52 -17.83 -4.51
N ARG A 288 19.60 -17.30 -3.73
CA ARG A 288 18.32 -17.90 -3.38
C ARG A 288 17.23 -16.95 -3.81
N ILE A 289 16.38 -17.38 -4.74
CA ILE A 289 15.23 -16.58 -5.18
C ILE A 289 14.18 -16.64 -4.06
N MET A 290 13.78 -15.47 -3.56
CA MET A 290 12.67 -15.36 -2.63
C MET A 290 11.38 -15.32 -3.44
N ASN A 291 10.44 -16.20 -3.15
CA ASN A 291 9.11 -16.15 -3.76
C ASN A 291 8.21 -15.27 -2.88
N GLY A 292 8.14 -13.99 -3.21
CA GLY A 292 7.33 -12.98 -2.51
C GLY A 292 5.86 -12.92 -2.94
N LYS A 293 5.39 -13.86 -3.77
CA LYS A 293 3.97 -13.95 -4.16
C LYS A 293 3.43 -15.37 -4.01
N HIS A 294 2.30 -15.48 -3.35
CA HIS A 294 1.29 -16.52 -3.61
C HIS A 294 0.05 -15.84 -4.22
N PRO A 295 -0.83 -16.60 -4.93
CA PRO A 295 -1.81 -16.09 -5.90
C PRO A 295 -2.82 -15.07 -5.37
#